data_AF-A0A6P8HD72-F1
#
_entry.id   AF-A0A6P8HD72-F1
#
_cell.length_a   1.000
_cell.length_b   1.000
_cell.length_c   1.000
_cell.angle_alpha   90.00
_cell.angle_beta   90.00
_cell.angle_gamma   90.00
#
_symmetry.space_group_name_H-M   'P 1'
#
loop_
_entity.id
_entity.type
_entity.pdbx_description
1 polymer ?
#
loop_
_entity_poly.entity_id
_entity_poly.type
_entity_poly.pdbx_seq_one_letter_code
_entity_poly.pdbx_strand_id
1 'polypeptide(L)'
;MFCLHYVYLPRINQHLHNFIMSWNDHRIRTAGNKYPNQLWILGLVQANINALIAGTQSGASSQEWNEYGIDCDAPLPNKPGDDETLAFEVTNNPLSESDFQEFAQLVHPLRGDDCYGITIYLEACALVSERLHPE
;
A
#
# COMPACT_ATOMS: atom_id res chain seq x y z
N MET A 1 -5.02 -15.46 12.94
CA MET A 1 -4.65 -14.72 11.72
C MET A 1 -5.76 -13.81 11.18
N PHE A 2 -7.02 -14.26 11.09
CA PHE A 2 -8.11 -13.48 10.49
C PHE A 2 -8.31 -12.06 11.06
N CYS A 3 -8.47 -11.94 12.39
CA CYS A 3 -8.71 -10.64 13.04
C CYS A 3 -7.57 -9.64 12.80
N LEU A 4 -6.34 -10.14 12.66
CA LEU A 4 -5.17 -9.30 12.39
C LEU A 4 -5.27 -8.66 11.00
N HIS A 5 -5.56 -9.45 9.97
CA HIS A 5 -5.76 -8.92 8.62
C HIS A 5 -7.00 -8.03 8.53
N TYR A 6 -8.10 -8.42 9.16
CA TYR A 6 -9.33 -7.63 9.17
C TYR A 6 -9.10 -6.20 9.69
N VAL A 7 -8.33 -6.05 10.78
CA VAL A 7 -8.07 -4.75 11.41
C VAL A 7 -6.92 -4.01 10.73
N TYR A 8 -5.77 -4.65 10.55
CA TYR A 8 -4.55 -3.95 10.17
C TYR A 8 -4.39 -3.76 8.66
N LEU A 9 -4.95 -4.61 7.81
CA LEU A 9 -4.85 -4.42 6.36
C LEU A 9 -5.48 -3.08 5.90
N PRO A 10 -6.74 -2.74 6.27
CA PRO A 10 -7.31 -1.45 5.88
C PRO A 10 -6.57 -0.28 6.53
N ARG A 11 -6.08 -0.43 7.77
CA ARG A 11 -5.30 0.62 8.45
C ARG A 11 -3.98 0.91 7.76
N ILE A 12 -3.21 -0.13 7.43
CA ILE A 12 -1.94 0.01 6.70
C ILE A 12 -2.19 0.71 5.38
N ASN A 13 -3.21 0.29 4.61
CA ASN A 13 -3.55 0.93 3.35
C ASN A 13 -3.94 2.40 3.53
N GLN A 14 -4.70 2.73 4.57
CA GLN A 14 -5.04 4.12 4.90
C GLN A 14 -3.79 4.93 5.27
N HIS A 15 -2.89 4.38 6.08
CA HIS A 15 -1.63 5.04 6.46
C HIS A 15 -0.72 5.26 5.26
N LEU A 16 -0.60 4.28 4.35
CA LEU A 16 0.14 4.42 3.11
C LEU A 16 -0.47 5.50 2.21
N HIS A 17 -1.80 5.52 2.08
CA HIS A 17 -2.49 6.56 1.34
C HIS A 17 -2.21 7.96 1.93
N ASN A 18 -2.36 8.10 3.25
CA ASN A 18 -2.08 9.35 3.95
C ASN A 18 -0.61 9.77 3.81
N PHE A 19 0.31 8.82 3.88
CA PHE A 19 1.74 9.04 3.67
C PHE A 19 2.00 9.57 2.26
N ILE A 20 1.45 8.92 1.21
CA ILE A 20 1.60 9.36 -0.18
C ILE A 20 1.09 10.79 -0.35
N MET A 21 -0.11 11.09 0.16
CA MET A 21 -0.71 12.42 0.04
C MET A 21 0.14 13.47 0.77
N SER A 22 0.52 13.20 2.03
CA SER A 22 1.35 14.12 2.81
C SER A 22 2.74 14.29 2.22
N TRP A 23 3.33 13.22 1.68
CA TRP A 23 4.69 13.25 1.15
C TRP A 23 4.74 14.01 -0.18
N ASN A 24 3.79 13.77 -1.08
CA ASN A 24 3.73 14.46 -2.37
C ASN A 24 3.60 15.99 -2.24
N ASP A 25 3.00 16.45 -1.14
CA ASP A 25 2.83 17.86 -0.78
C ASP A 25 3.79 18.31 0.35
N HIS A 26 4.86 17.56 0.64
CA HIS A 26 5.87 17.94 1.62
C HIS A 26 7.00 18.78 1.00
N ARG A 27 7.32 19.94 1.58
CA ARG A 27 8.43 20.80 1.10
C ARG A 27 9.78 20.17 1.37
N ILE A 28 10.55 19.92 0.33
CA ILE A 28 11.92 19.41 0.45
C ILE A 28 12.89 20.58 0.64
N ARG A 29 13.50 20.69 1.82
CA ARG A 29 14.44 21.77 2.18
C ARG A 29 15.62 21.88 1.20
N THR A 30 16.19 20.75 0.79
CA THR A 30 17.32 20.68 -0.15
C THR A 30 16.95 20.98 -1.59
N ALA A 31 15.65 20.99 -1.93
CA ALA A 31 15.14 21.29 -3.27
C ALA A 31 14.46 22.68 -3.32
N GLY A 32 14.95 23.62 -2.52
CA GLY A 32 14.42 24.99 -2.50
C GLY A 32 12.98 25.08 -1.99
N ASN A 33 12.61 24.21 -1.05
CA ASN A 33 11.26 24.11 -0.47
C ASN A 33 10.15 23.77 -1.48
N LYS A 34 10.49 23.12 -2.60
CA LYS A 34 9.51 22.60 -3.55
C LYS A 34 8.93 21.28 -3.05
N TYR A 35 7.68 21.04 -3.42
CA TYR A 35 6.99 19.78 -3.20
C TYR A 35 7.45 18.72 -4.24
N PRO A 36 7.46 17.41 -3.91
CA PRO A 36 7.76 16.37 -4.89
C PRO A 36 6.94 16.46 -6.18
N ASN A 37 5.64 16.76 -6.08
CA ASN A 37 4.79 16.94 -7.26
C ASN A 37 5.24 18.12 -8.15
N GLN A 38 5.70 19.23 -7.55
CA GLN A 38 6.25 20.36 -8.29
C GLN A 38 7.56 20.00 -8.97
N LEU A 39 8.45 19.27 -8.28
CA LEU A 39 9.71 18.80 -8.86
C LEU A 39 9.44 17.87 -10.06
N TRP A 40 8.47 16.97 -9.93
CA TRP A 40 8.03 16.10 -11.01
C TRP A 40 7.53 16.89 -12.22
N ILE A 41 6.60 17.82 -12.02
CA ILE A 41 6.06 18.67 -13.10
C ILE A 41 7.16 19.51 -13.75
N LEU A 42 8.05 20.12 -12.96
CA LEU A 42 9.18 20.90 -13.47
C LEU A 42 10.13 20.02 -14.31
N GLY A 43 10.42 18.81 -13.85
CA GLY A 43 11.22 17.84 -14.59
C GLY A 43 10.60 17.47 -15.93
N LEU A 44 9.28 17.19 -15.96
CA LEU A 44 8.55 16.89 -17.18
C LEU A 44 8.56 18.06 -18.17
N VAL A 45 8.32 19.29 -17.69
CA VAL A 45 8.35 20.49 -18.55
C VAL A 45 9.74 20.71 -19.12
N GLN A 46 10.79 20.62 -18.29
CA GLN A 46 12.17 20.80 -18.73
C GLN A 46 12.56 19.75 -19.78
N ALA A 47 12.18 18.49 -19.58
CA ALA A 47 12.44 17.42 -20.54
C ALA A 47 11.79 17.70 -21.91
N ASN A 48 10.53 18.15 -21.91
CA ASN A 48 9.82 18.52 -23.14
C ASN A 48 10.45 19.72 -23.86
N ILE A 49 10.86 20.76 -23.14
CA ILE A 49 11.55 21.92 -23.71
C ILE A 49 12.87 21.49 -24.36
N ASN A 50 13.64 20.63 -23.66
CA ASN A 50 14.91 20.14 -24.18
C ASN A 50 14.72 19.34 -25.47
N ALA A 51 13.70 18.48 -25.52
CA ALA A 51 13.37 17.71 -26.72
C ALA A 51 13.01 18.61 -27.91
N LEU A 52 12.21 19.67 -27.67
CA LEU A 52 11.86 20.66 -28.70
C LEU A 52 13.10 21.38 -29.26
N ILE A 53 14.01 21.83 -28.38
CA ILE A 53 15.24 22.52 -28.80
C ILE A 53 16.16 21.58 -29.58
N ALA A 54 16.23 20.30 -29.20
CA ALA A 54 17.06 19.29 -29.85
C ALA A 54 16.50 18.77 -31.19
N GLY A 55 15.30 19.21 -31.60
CA GLY A 55 14.64 18.72 -32.83
C GLY A 55 14.24 17.24 -32.76
N THR A 56 14.28 16.64 -31.57
CA THR A 56 13.84 15.28 -31.28
C THR A 56 12.38 15.28 -30.87
N GLN A 57 11.61 14.23 -31.18
CA GLN A 57 10.21 14.15 -30.75
C GLN A 57 10.12 14.33 -29.23
N SER A 58 9.22 15.23 -28.81
CA SER A 58 8.90 15.50 -27.41
C SER A 58 8.25 14.28 -26.75
N GLY A 59 9.08 13.35 -26.32
CA GLY A 59 8.92 12.70 -25.04
C GLY A 59 10.05 13.22 -24.15
N ALA A 60 10.05 12.86 -22.87
CA ALA A 60 11.34 12.63 -22.22
C ALA A 60 12.26 11.95 -23.25
N SER A 61 13.55 12.31 -23.31
CA SER A 61 14.47 11.46 -24.06
C SER A 61 14.13 10.01 -23.69
N SER A 62 14.39 9.06 -24.56
CA SER A 62 14.56 7.69 -24.11
C SER A 62 15.76 7.59 -23.13
N GLN A 63 15.95 8.52 -22.17
CA GLN A 63 16.20 8.12 -20.79
C GLN A 63 15.25 6.96 -20.55
N GLU A 64 15.87 5.80 -20.57
CA GLU A 64 15.27 4.50 -20.43
C GLU A 64 14.50 4.53 -19.11
N TRP A 65 13.24 4.96 -19.14
CA TRP A 65 12.32 4.69 -18.03
C TRP A 65 12.25 3.18 -17.78
N ASN A 66 12.60 2.38 -18.79
CA ASN A 66 12.84 0.95 -18.71
C ASN A 66 14.05 0.56 -17.83
N GLU A 67 15.05 1.44 -17.60
CA GLU A 67 16.14 1.20 -16.62
C GLU A 67 15.64 1.36 -15.16
N TYR A 68 14.56 2.12 -14.96
CA TYR A 68 14.05 2.48 -13.63
C TYR A 68 12.65 1.90 -13.42
N GLY A 69 12.57 0.74 -12.81
CA GLY A 69 11.29 0.11 -12.53
C GLY A 69 11.45 -1.31 -11.99
N ILE A 70 10.34 -2.02 -11.88
CA ILE A 70 10.36 -3.46 -11.73
C ILE A 70 10.83 -4.01 -13.08
N ASP A 71 12.05 -4.53 -13.13
CA ASP A 71 12.56 -5.26 -14.29
C ASP A 71 11.72 -6.53 -14.47
N CYS A 72 10.73 -6.44 -15.36
CA CYS A 72 9.83 -7.53 -15.67
C CYS A 72 10.52 -8.68 -16.40
N ASP A 73 11.68 -8.42 -17.01
CA ASP A 73 12.53 -9.41 -17.68
C ASP A 73 13.69 -9.88 -16.79
N ALA A 74 13.78 -9.37 -15.55
CA ALA A 74 14.77 -9.82 -14.59
C ALA A 74 14.63 -11.33 -14.38
N PRO A 75 15.76 -12.06 -14.33
CA PRO A 75 15.71 -13.44 -13.88
C PRO A 75 15.09 -13.44 -12.48
N LEU A 76 13.97 -14.14 -12.35
CA LEU A 76 13.38 -14.43 -11.04
C LEU A 76 14.51 -14.99 -10.16
N PRO A 77 14.63 -14.55 -8.90
CA PRO A 77 15.56 -15.17 -7.96
C PRO A 77 15.43 -16.69 -8.07
N ASN A 78 16.56 -17.39 -8.19
CA ASN A 78 16.59 -18.85 -8.36
C ASN A 78 15.59 -19.47 -7.39
N LYS A 79 14.49 -20.02 -7.93
CA LYS A 79 13.50 -20.74 -7.14
C LYS A 79 14.24 -21.83 -6.36
N PRO A 80 14.13 -21.90 -5.03
CA PRO A 80 14.57 -23.07 -4.29
C PRO A 80 13.68 -24.25 -4.68
N GLY A 81 14.01 -24.94 -5.77
CA GLY A 81 13.18 -26.00 -6.32
C GLY A 81 11.79 -25.51 -6.77
N ASP A 82 11.09 -26.38 -7.47
CA ASP A 82 9.82 -26.06 -8.13
C ASP A 82 8.63 -25.99 -7.14
N ASP A 83 8.92 -25.81 -5.85
CA ASP A 83 7.97 -26.00 -4.74
C ASP A 83 7.80 -24.74 -3.85
N GLU A 84 8.59 -23.67 -4.07
CA GLU A 84 8.43 -22.40 -3.33
C GLU A 84 7.72 -21.33 -4.18
N THR A 85 6.49 -21.61 -4.64
CA THR A 85 5.52 -20.51 -4.69
C THR A 85 5.36 -20.01 -3.26
N LEU A 86 5.66 -18.73 -3.00
CA LEU A 86 5.17 -18.04 -1.80
C LEU A 86 3.64 -18.03 -1.89
N ALA A 87 3.03 -19.16 -1.49
CA ALA A 87 1.61 -19.28 -1.29
C ALA A 87 1.31 -18.43 -0.07
N PHE A 88 0.97 -17.17 -0.29
CA PHE A 88 0.35 -16.38 0.75
C PHE A 88 -0.94 -17.09 1.12
N GLU A 89 -0.93 -17.76 2.26
CA GLU A 89 -2.13 -18.38 2.78
C GLU A 89 -3.19 -17.29 2.94
N VAL A 90 -4.16 -17.26 2.03
CA VAL A 90 -5.31 -16.39 2.15
C VAL A 90 -5.95 -16.75 3.48
N THR A 91 -5.92 -15.80 4.40
CA THR A 91 -6.44 -16.04 5.73
C THR A 91 -7.95 -16.14 5.64
N ASN A 92 -8.45 -17.38 5.64
CA ASN A 92 -9.87 -17.66 5.54
C ASN A 92 -10.62 -17.09 6.75
N ASN A 93 -11.82 -16.57 6.49
CA ASN A 93 -12.74 -16.15 7.55
C ASN A 93 -13.25 -17.39 8.29
N PRO A 94 -13.04 -17.50 9.62
CA PRO A 94 -13.53 -18.64 10.39
C PRO A 94 -15.02 -18.51 10.77
N LEU A 95 -15.63 -17.33 10.61
CA LEU A 95 -17.02 -17.08 10.98
C LEU A 95 -18.00 -17.49 9.88
N SER A 96 -19.23 -17.82 10.28
CA SER A 96 -20.35 -17.92 9.34
C SER A 96 -20.66 -16.54 8.74
N GLU A 97 -21.32 -16.51 7.58
CA GLU A 97 -21.67 -15.25 6.91
C GLU A 97 -22.56 -14.35 7.80
N SER A 98 -23.51 -14.93 8.54
CA SER A 98 -24.37 -14.17 9.46
C SER A 98 -23.60 -13.59 10.64
N ASP A 99 -22.71 -14.38 11.25
CA ASP A 99 -21.88 -13.92 12.37
C ASP A 99 -20.90 -12.84 11.92
N PHE A 100 -20.36 -12.96 10.71
CA PHE A 100 -19.47 -11.97 10.14
C PHE A 100 -20.17 -10.63 9.90
N GLN A 101 -21.42 -10.63 9.44
CA GLN A 101 -22.19 -9.40 9.24
C GLN A 101 -22.43 -8.65 10.56
N GLU A 102 -22.77 -9.38 11.63
CA GLU A 102 -22.93 -8.79 12.96
C GLU A 102 -21.59 -8.28 13.51
N PHE A 103 -20.53 -9.08 13.38
CA PHE A 103 -19.17 -8.69 13.74
C PHE A 103 -18.72 -7.40 13.04
N ALA A 104 -18.98 -7.28 11.74
CA ALA A 104 -18.58 -6.12 10.94
C ALA A 104 -19.35 -4.84 11.31
N GLN A 105 -20.54 -4.96 11.90
CA GLN A 105 -21.29 -3.82 12.44
C GLN A 105 -20.69 -3.33 13.77
N LEU A 106 -20.14 -4.23 14.58
CA LEU A 106 -19.58 -3.92 15.89
C LEU A 106 -18.13 -3.43 15.79
N VAL A 107 -17.30 -4.11 15.01
CA VAL A 107 -15.87 -3.85 14.90
C VAL A 107 -15.57 -3.15 13.60
N HIS A 108 -15.58 -1.82 13.60
CA HIS A 108 -15.16 -1.05 12.43
C HIS A 108 -13.61 -0.94 12.36
N PRO A 109 -12.94 -1.47 11.32
CA PRO A 109 -11.48 -1.53 11.26
C PRO A 109 -10.80 -0.16 11.34
N LEU A 110 -11.40 0.88 10.77
CA LEU A 110 -10.86 2.24 10.72
C LEU A 110 -11.41 3.15 11.84
N ARG A 111 -12.05 2.58 12.87
CA ARG A 111 -12.52 3.35 14.04
C ARG A 111 -11.33 4.11 14.67
N GLY A 112 -11.54 5.36 15.06
CA GLY A 112 -10.52 6.13 15.77
C GLY A 112 -10.11 5.42 17.06
N ASP A 113 -8.81 5.21 17.25
CA ASP A 113 -8.24 4.57 18.43
C ASP A 113 -6.91 5.24 18.75
N ASP A 114 -6.71 5.61 20.01
CA ASP A 114 -5.46 6.23 20.49
C ASP A 114 -4.30 5.22 20.55
N CYS A 115 -4.62 3.93 20.45
CA CYS A 115 -3.67 2.82 20.52
C CYS A 115 -3.41 2.18 19.13
N TYR A 116 -3.48 2.96 18.05
CA TYR A 116 -3.17 2.50 16.68
C TYR A 116 -3.99 1.30 16.16
N GLY A 117 -5.14 0.99 16.78
CA GLY A 117 -5.98 -0.15 16.43
C GLY A 117 -5.75 -1.40 17.28
N ILE A 118 -4.89 -1.33 18.30
CA ILE A 118 -4.64 -2.44 19.22
C ILE A 118 -5.92 -2.78 19.99
N THR A 119 -6.68 -1.78 20.46
CA THR A 119 -7.93 -2.03 21.20
C THR A 119 -8.96 -2.73 20.32
N ILE A 120 -9.07 -2.30 19.06
CA ILE A 120 -9.98 -2.87 18.05
C ILE A 120 -9.56 -4.30 17.69
N TYR A 121 -8.27 -4.57 17.61
CA TYR A 121 -7.76 -5.92 17.41
C TYR A 121 -8.11 -6.86 18.57
N LEU A 122 -7.94 -6.40 19.82
CA LEU A 122 -8.29 -7.19 21.01
C LEU A 122 -9.80 -7.46 21.08
N GLU A 123 -10.62 -6.46 20.80
CA GLU A 123 -12.08 -6.60 20.70
C GLU A 123 -12.47 -7.60 19.60
N ALA A 124 -11.83 -7.51 18.44
CA ALA A 124 -12.05 -8.43 17.33
C ALA A 124 -11.70 -9.88 17.70
N CYS A 125 -10.60 -10.09 18.41
CA CYS A 125 -10.20 -11.40 18.89
C CYS A 125 -11.16 -11.96 19.93
N ALA A 126 -11.63 -11.13 20.87
CA ALA A 126 -12.58 -11.54 21.90
C ALA A 126 -13.90 -12.03 21.27
N LEU A 127 -14.50 -11.24 20.39
CA LEU A 127 -15.77 -11.58 19.73
C LEU A 127 -15.66 -12.83 18.86
N VAL A 128 -14.56 -12.96 18.10
CA VAL A 128 -14.33 -14.16 17.27
C VAL A 128 -14.12 -15.39 18.15
N SER A 129 -13.43 -15.26 19.29
CA SER A 129 -13.23 -16.38 20.21
C SER A 129 -14.53 -16.86 20.86
N GLU A 130 -15.42 -15.94 21.24
CA GLU A 130 -16.74 -16.24 21.83
C GLU A 130 -17.63 -17.00 20.83
N ARG A 131 -17.60 -16.62 19.55
CA ARG A 131 -18.41 -17.26 18.50
C ARG A 131 -17.91 -18.64 18.10
N LEU A 132 -16.60 -18.87 18.17
CA LEU A 132 -15.99 -20.16 17.82
C LEU A 132 -16.02 -21.18 18.96
N HIS A 133 -16.07 -20.71 20.21
CA HIS A 133 -16.16 -21.54 21.41
C HIS A 133 -17.27 -21.04 22.35
N PRO A 134 -18.55 -21.25 22.01
CA PRO A 134 -19.64 -21.01 22.95
C PRO A 134 -19.55 -22.05 24.07
N GLU A 135 -19.46 -21.61 25.33
CA GLU A 135 -19.66 -22.51 26.49
C GLU A 135 -21.07 -23.11 26.53
#